data_AF-A0A650DFN1-F1
#
_entry.id   AF-A0A650DFN1-F1
#
_cell.length_a   1.000
_cell.length_b   1.000
_cell.length_c   1.000
_cell.angle_alpha   90.00
_cell.angle_beta   90.00
_cell.angle_gamma   90.00
#
_symmetry.space_group_name_H-M   'P 1'
#
loop_
_entity.id
_entity.type
_entity.pdbx_description
1 polymer ?
#
loop_
_entity_poly.entity_id
_entity_poly.type
_entity_poly.pdbx_seq_one_letter_code
_entity_poly.pdbx_strand_id
1 'polypeptide(L)'
;MQLGLETVAVAFRVGACAWELGSLISSSADDTLPYPSWTIALAGFREEQVSECIDDYVSKNALSVVARPYISARISSSRCSISAPPDVLHELLATTKLSGATKIELPITAPYHAPHLYSTSDVDGIVNDVDQISSITRIPIISSSSGASIKDIEFRDALRISVEACLQQTIRSDLVAAGVAAHLQATSLFAIHHIATAPDGLGSAVQAALGPSSKQIDLSEQHGSNIPKSLGLPLAKSKIAILSMSGRFPQAPSMDAFWHVLKNGIDTHELALASRWNTRTHVGDVSLKSLPKNTSGTGFGCWLHDAAQFDARYFNMSPREAPQVDPAQRIALLTATEALEQAGIVPGRTSSTQKDRVGVYFGSTSNDWMETNSAQDIDTYFIPGGNRACEFISISSSNSGLLYLGNTLDCYSNYS
;
A
#
# COMPACT_ATOMS: atom_id res chain seq x y z
N MET A 1 1.89 -9.92 -18.00
CA MET A 1 2.66 -8.92 -17.23
C MET A 1 3.55 -8.09 -18.15
N GLN A 2 4.35 -8.71 -19.03
CA GLN A 2 5.24 -8.02 -19.96
C GLN A 2 4.55 -6.97 -20.86
N LEU A 3 3.45 -7.32 -21.54
CA LEU A 3 2.67 -6.37 -22.35
C LEU A 3 2.23 -5.11 -21.59
N GLY A 4 1.90 -5.26 -20.30
CA GLY A 4 1.50 -4.13 -19.46
C GLY A 4 2.66 -3.20 -19.15
N LEU A 5 3.86 -3.74 -18.92
CA LEU A 5 5.07 -2.94 -18.68
C LEU A 5 5.46 -2.15 -19.95
N GLU A 6 5.41 -2.80 -21.12
CA GLU A 6 5.64 -2.14 -22.41
C GLU A 6 4.64 -1.00 -22.64
N THR A 7 3.36 -1.24 -22.34
CA THR A 7 2.32 -0.21 -22.48
C THR A 7 2.57 0.99 -21.55
N VAL A 8 3.07 0.77 -20.33
CA VAL A 8 3.44 1.86 -19.41
C VAL A 8 4.62 2.65 -19.94
N ALA A 9 5.64 1.99 -20.49
CA ALA A 9 6.79 2.67 -21.09
C ALA A 9 6.38 3.53 -22.30
N VAL A 10 5.51 3.00 -23.17
CA VAL A 10 4.94 3.76 -24.29
C VAL A 10 4.10 4.93 -23.80
N ALA A 11 3.24 4.75 -22.80
CA ALA A 11 2.44 5.83 -22.24
C ALA A 11 3.32 6.98 -21.68
N PHE A 12 4.43 6.64 -21.01
CA PHE A 12 5.41 7.61 -20.55
C PHE A 12 6.03 8.40 -21.72
N ARG A 13 6.43 7.72 -22.80
CA ARG A 13 7.00 8.36 -24.00
C ARG A 13 6.00 9.25 -24.73
N VAL A 14 4.74 8.84 -24.84
CA VAL A 14 3.65 9.68 -25.37
C VAL A 14 3.53 10.97 -24.56
N GLY A 15 3.51 10.86 -23.23
CA GLY A 15 3.46 12.02 -22.35
C GLY A 15 4.68 12.93 -22.48
N ALA A 16 5.89 12.36 -22.55
CA ALA A 16 7.12 13.12 -22.72
C ALA A 16 7.17 13.87 -24.06
N CYS A 17 6.81 13.20 -25.16
CA CYS A 17 6.74 13.80 -26.49
C CYS A 17 5.75 14.98 -26.52
N ALA A 18 4.55 14.78 -25.97
CA ALA A 18 3.55 15.85 -25.92
C ALA A 18 3.96 17.02 -25.02
N TRP A 19 4.62 16.72 -23.89
CA TRP A 19 5.13 17.72 -22.97
C TRP A 19 6.24 18.58 -23.57
N GLU A 20 7.23 17.96 -24.22
CA GLU A 20 8.33 18.66 -24.90
C GLU A 20 7.78 19.61 -25.97
N LEU A 21 6.82 19.13 -26.77
CA LEU A 21 6.20 19.95 -27.80
C LEU A 21 5.38 21.10 -27.22
N GLY A 22 4.59 20.85 -26.18
CA GLY A 22 3.84 21.88 -25.47
C GLY A 22 4.76 22.97 -24.90
N SER A 23 5.89 22.58 -24.31
CA SER A 23 6.89 23.49 -23.75
C SER A 23 7.58 24.37 -24.80
N LEU A 24 7.73 23.87 -26.04
CA LEU A 24 8.27 24.64 -27.16
C LEU A 24 7.27 25.66 -27.71
N ILE A 25 5.97 25.35 -27.65
CA ILE A 25 4.91 26.23 -28.17
C ILE A 25 4.57 27.32 -27.16
N SER A 26 4.55 26.99 -25.87
CA SER A 26 4.18 27.91 -24.79
C SER A 26 5.13 27.72 -23.62
N SER A 27 5.92 28.76 -23.33
CA SER A 27 6.66 28.86 -22.08
C SER A 27 5.72 29.40 -21.00
N SER A 28 5.42 28.63 -19.96
CA SER A 28 4.69 29.16 -18.81
C SER A 28 5.47 30.35 -18.23
N ALA A 29 4.86 31.54 -18.25
CA ALA A 29 5.43 32.73 -17.65
C ALA A 29 5.15 32.82 -16.14
N ASP A 30 4.32 31.92 -15.60
CA ASP A 30 3.83 31.95 -14.22
C ASP A 30 4.36 30.73 -13.44
N ASP A 31 5.34 30.97 -12.57
CA ASP A 31 5.96 29.98 -11.68
C ASP A 31 4.97 29.39 -10.64
N THR A 32 3.75 29.93 -10.53
CA THR A 32 2.76 29.51 -9.54
C THR A 32 1.93 28.28 -9.97
N LEU A 33 1.83 28.01 -11.27
CA LEU A 33 1.15 26.83 -11.83
C LEU A 33 2.10 26.10 -12.81
N PRO A 34 2.90 25.12 -12.35
CA PRO A 34 3.91 24.47 -13.18
C PRO A 34 3.33 23.65 -14.34
N TYR A 35 2.02 23.39 -14.35
CA TYR A 35 1.33 22.55 -15.33
C TYR A 35 -0.04 23.15 -15.69
N PRO A 36 -0.12 24.22 -16.51
CA PRO A 36 -1.38 24.82 -16.90
C PRO A 36 -2.20 23.88 -17.81
N SER A 37 -3.53 24.02 -17.78
CA SER A 37 -4.40 23.22 -18.63
C SER A 37 -4.31 23.66 -20.09
N TRP A 38 -4.15 22.67 -20.96
CA TRP A 38 -4.23 22.81 -22.41
C TRP A 38 -5.63 22.55 -22.96
N THR A 39 -6.58 22.07 -22.15
CA THR A 39 -7.87 21.57 -22.64
C THR A 39 -9.04 21.96 -21.76
N ILE A 40 -10.07 22.52 -22.38
CA ILE A 40 -11.34 22.87 -21.73
C ILE A 40 -12.49 22.11 -22.40
N ALA A 41 -13.32 21.47 -21.60
CA ALA A 41 -14.59 20.91 -22.03
C ALA A 41 -15.66 22.01 -22.09
N LEU A 42 -16.38 22.07 -23.21
CA LEU A 42 -17.45 23.02 -23.48
C LEU A 42 -18.78 22.32 -23.67
N ALA A 43 -19.84 22.95 -23.15
CA ALA A 43 -21.22 22.57 -23.41
C ALA A 43 -22.07 23.77 -23.84
N GLY A 44 -23.02 23.52 -24.74
CA GLY A 44 -24.03 24.50 -25.17
C GLY A 44 -23.88 24.99 -26.62
N PHE A 45 -22.84 24.57 -27.34
CA PHE A 45 -22.58 24.95 -28.72
C PHE A 45 -22.42 23.73 -29.62
N ARG A 46 -22.91 23.83 -30.85
CA ARG A 46 -22.62 22.83 -31.89
C ARG A 46 -21.19 23.00 -32.39
N GLU A 47 -20.64 21.92 -32.90
CA GLU A 47 -19.28 21.88 -33.42
C GLU A 47 -19.03 22.93 -34.51
N GLU A 48 -19.97 23.11 -35.44
CA GLU A 48 -19.81 24.06 -36.54
C GLU A 48 -19.67 25.49 -36.01
N GLN A 49 -20.41 25.81 -34.94
CA GLN A 49 -20.35 27.12 -34.28
C GLN A 49 -19.02 27.32 -33.55
N VAL A 50 -18.49 26.25 -32.94
CA VAL A 50 -17.18 26.28 -32.28
C VAL A 50 -16.07 26.46 -33.31
N SER A 51 -16.12 25.72 -34.43
CA SER A 51 -15.15 25.84 -35.52
C SER A 51 -15.16 27.24 -36.12
N GLU A 52 -16.35 27.78 -36.41
CA GLU A 52 -16.50 29.15 -36.93
C GLU A 52 -15.90 30.19 -35.96
N CYS A 53 -16.13 30.04 -34.64
CA CYS A 53 -15.53 30.93 -33.64
C CYS A 53 -14.00 30.83 -33.60
N ILE A 54 -13.45 29.61 -33.75
CA ILE A 54 -12.00 29.39 -33.82
C ILE A 54 -11.43 30.05 -35.07
N ASP A 55 -12.04 29.85 -36.24
CA ASP A 55 -11.60 30.43 -37.52
C ASP A 55 -11.64 31.96 -37.50
N ASP A 56 -12.71 32.54 -36.96
CA ASP A 56 -12.85 33.99 -36.75
C ASP A 56 -11.77 34.54 -35.81
N TYR A 57 -11.46 33.84 -34.72
CA TYR A 57 -10.43 34.27 -33.77
C TYR A 57 -9.02 34.17 -34.36
N VAL A 58 -8.72 33.06 -35.06
CA VAL A 58 -7.42 32.85 -35.72
C VAL A 58 -7.18 33.90 -36.80
N SER A 59 -8.19 34.23 -37.60
CA SER A 59 -8.08 35.26 -38.64
C SER A 59 -7.91 36.67 -38.08
N LYS A 60 -8.58 37.01 -36.98
CA LYS A 60 -8.46 38.33 -36.32
C LYS A 60 -7.12 38.54 -35.64
N ASN A 61 -6.57 37.49 -35.01
CA ASN A 61 -5.34 37.58 -34.21
C ASN A 61 -4.07 37.12 -34.95
N ALA A 62 -4.19 36.74 -36.22
CA ALA A 62 -3.08 36.32 -37.09
C ALA A 62 -2.18 35.23 -36.44
N LEU A 63 -2.82 34.24 -35.79
CA LEU A 63 -2.11 33.18 -35.08
C LEU A 63 -1.33 32.26 -36.02
N SER A 64 -0.17 31.79 -35.55
CA SER A 64 0.61 30.77 -36.24
C SER A 64 -0.11 29.42 -36.23
N VAL A 65 0.26 28.54 -37.17
CA VAL A 65 -0.33 27.19 -37.28
C VAL A 65 -0.14 26.39 -35.98
N VAL A 66 0.98 26.58 -35.28
CA VAL A 66 1.30 25.85 -34.04
C VAL A 66 0.53 26.35 -32.80
N ALA A 67 0.08 27.60 -32.80
CA ALA A 67 -0.69 28.19 -31.70
C ALA A 67 -2.21 28.13 -31.93
N ARG A 68 -2.65 27.54 -33.04
CA ARG A 68 -4.05 27.50 -33.46
C ARG A 68 -4.89 26.64 -32.50
N PRO A 69 -5.97 27.17 -31.91
CA PRO A 69 -6.93 26.35 -31.17
C PRO A 69 -7.60 25.30 -32.05
N TYR A 70 -7.95 24.15 -31.48
CA TYR A 70 -8.57 23.04 -32.21
C TYR A 70 -9.52 22.23 -31.33
N ILE A 71 -10.45 21.53 -31.97
CA ILE A 71 -11.37 20.61 -31.30
C ILE A 71 -10.65 19.27 -31.10
N SER A 72 -10.29 18.94 -29.86
CA SER A 72 -9.56 17.72 -29.50
C SER A 72 -10.49 16.54 -29.22
N ALA A 73 -11.72 16.79 -28.79
CA ALA A 73 -12.71 15.74 -28.55
C ALA A 73 -14.14 16.18 -28.89
N ARG A 74 -14.93 15.23 -29.38
CA ARG A 74 -16.38 15.36 -29.57
C ARG A 74 -17.08 14.34 -28.67
N ILE A 75 -17.93 14.85 -27.80
CA ILE A 75 -18.65 14.06 -26.81
C ILE A 75 -20.10 13.87 -27.23
N SER A 76 -20.74 14.94 -27.71
CA SER A 76 -22.11 14.90 -28.25
C SER A 76 -22.35 16.09 -29.19
N SER A 77 -23.54 16.20 -29.79
CA SER A 77 -23.90 17.27 -30.72
C SER A 77 -23.74 18.70 -30.16
N SER A 78 -23.72 18.86 -28.84
CA SER A 78 -23.55 20.15 -28.17
C SER A 78 -22.49 20.15 -27.06
N ARG A 79 -21.59 19.15 -27.07
CA ARG A 79 -20.46 19.04 -26.13
C ARG A 79 -19.18 18.61 -26.84
N CYS A 80 -18.12 19.39 -26.68
CA CYS A 80 -16.80 19.11 -27.24
C CYS A 80 -15.70 19.60 -26.28
N SER A 81 -14.47 19.17 -26.51
CA SER A 81 -13.29 19.76 -25.86
C SER A 81 -12.49 20.56 -26.88
N ILE A 82 -12.03 21.73 -26.46
CA ILE A 82 -11.09 22.56 -27.21
C ILE A 82 -9.73 22.48 -26.53
N SER A 83 -8.69 22.31 -27.33
CA SER A 83 -7.31 22.39 -26.87
C SER A 83 -6.55 23.49 -27.60
N ALA A 84 -5.68 24.18 -26.88
CA ALA A 84 -4.78 25.22 -27.40
C ALA A 84 -3.71 25.54 -26.35
N PRO A 85 -2.67 26.33 -26.67
CA PRO A 85 -1.81 26.93 -25.65
C PRO A 85 -2.66 27.66 -24.59
N PRO A 86 -2.33 27.56 -23.29
CA PRO A 86 -3.19 28.06 -22.21
C PRO A 86 -3.64 29.52 -22.36
N ASP A 87 -2.70 30.43 -22.68
CA ASP A 87 -3.01 31.85 -22.86
C ASP A 87 -3.99 32.10 -24.01
N VAL A 88 -3.76 31.41 -25.15
CA VAL A 88 -4.61 31.48 -26.34
C VAL A 88 -6.00 30.90 -26.04
N LEU A 89 -6.05 29.81 -25.28
CA LEU A 89 -7.30 29.16 -24.89
C LEU A 89 -8.16 30.08 -24.02
N HIS A 90 -7.55 30.72 -23.02
CA HIS A 90 -8.24 31.68 -22.16
C HIS A 90 -8.72 32.92 -22.92
N GLU A 91 -7.89 33.46 -23.82
CA GLU A 91 -8.27 34.62 -24.64
C GLU A 91 -9.40 34.29 -25.63
N LEU A 92 -9.33 33.15 -26.33
CA LEU A 92 -10.40 32.66 -27.21
C LEU A 92 -11.73 32.59 -26.46
N LEU A 93 -11.73 32.02 -25.25
CA LEU A 93 -12.93 31.84 -24.45
C LEU A 93 -13.45 33.14 -23.83
N ALA A 94 -12.63 34.18 -23.71
CA ALA A 94 -13.02 35.48 -23.20
C ALA A 94 -13.54 36.42 -24.31
N THR A 95 -12.97 36.34 -25.50
CA THR A 95 -13.19 37.32 -26.59
C THR A 95 -14.24 36.89 -27.61
N THR A 96 -14.64 35.61 -27.62
CA THR A 96 -15.60 35.07 -28.59
C THR A 96 -16.98 34.81 -27.99
N LYS A 97 -17.93 34.38 -28.84
CA LYS A 97 -19.27 33.94 -28.44
C LYS A 97 -19.24 32.73 -27.49
N LEU A 98 -18.12 32.02 -27.42
CA LEU A 98 -17.90 30.90 -26.49
C LEU A 98 -17.81 31.35 -25.02
N SER A 99 -17.74 32.65 -24.75
CA SER A 99 -17.79 33.23 -23.40
C SER A 99 -18.97 32.76 -22.57
N GLY A 100 -20.15 32.60 -23.19
CA GLY A 100 -21.38 32.13 -22.54
C GLY A 100 -21.56 30.61 -22.42
N ALA A 101 -20.59 29.80 -22.87
CA ALA A 101 -20.65 28.35 -22.73
C ALA A 101 -20.51 27.91 -21.26
N THR A 102 -21.04 26.72 -20.91
CA THR A 102 -20.60 26.04 -19.70
C THR A 102 -19.22 25.44 -19.94
N LYS A 103 -18.27 25.69 -19.04
CA LYS A 103 -16.85 25.38 -19.21
C LYS A 103 -16.35 24.57 -18.03
N ILE A 104 -15.57 23.53 -18.30
CA ILE A 104 -14.85 22.76 -17.28
C ILE A 104 -13.41 22.62 -17.76
N GLU A 105 -12.47 23.11 -16.96
CA GLU A 105 -11.05 22.95 -17.21
C GLU A 105 -10.63 21.51 -16.90
N LEU A 106 -10.00 20.85 -17.87
CA LEU A 106 -9.56 19.46 -17.72
C LEU A 106 -8.11 19.44 -17.26
N PRO A 107 -7.70 18.50 -16.39
CA PRO A 107 -6.31 18.36 -15.94
C PRO A 107 -5.43 17.70 -17.02
N ILE A 108 -5.45 18.25 -18.23
CA ILE A 108 -4.66 17.83 -19.40
C ILE A 108 -3.65 18.93 -19.66
N THR A 109 -2.37 18.62 -19.51
CA THR A 109 -1.28 19.61 -19.37
C THR A 109 -0.36 19.67 -20.59
N ALA A 110 -0.76 19.04 -21.69
CA ALA A 110 -0.01 19.01 -22.95
C ALA A 110 -0.99 18.93 -24.14
N PRO A 111 -0.55 19.32 -25.36
CA PRO A 111 -1.39 19.22 -26.55
C PRO A 111 -1.55 17.75 -26.99
N TYR A 112 -2.79 17.26 -27.09
CA TYR A 112 -3.11 15.94 -27.62
C TYR A 112 -4.16 16.06 -28.72
N HIS A 113 -4.31 15.04 -29.56
CA HIS A 113 -5.29 15.03 -30.66
C HIS A 113 -5.11 16.20 -31.65
N ALA A 114 -3.86 16.54 -31.94
CA ALA A 114 -3.43 17.71 -32.70
C ALA A 114 -2.68 17.28 -33.98
N PRO A 115 -3.40 17.00 -35.09
CA PRO A 115 -2.77 16.48 -36.32
C PRO A 115 -1.83 17.49 -37.00
N HIS A 116 -1.91 18.76 -36.61
CA HIS A 116 -1.04 19.84 -37.10
C HIS A 116 0.26 19.98 -36.28
N LEU A 117 0.36 19.29 -35.14
CA LEU A 117 1.52 19.35 -34.24
C LEU A 117 2.39 18.08 -34.32
N TYR A 118 1.78 16.94 -34.65
CA TYR A 118 2.46 15.64 -34.65
C TYR A 118 2.51 15.03 -36.05
N SER A 119 3.61 14.34 -36.33
CA SER A 119 3.88 13.60 -37.56
C SER A 119 3.85 12.08 -37.33
N THR A 120 3.89 11.31 -38.41
CA THR A 120 4.06 9.85 -38.32
C THR A 120 5.41 9.45 -37.74
N SER A 121 6.45 10.30 -37.91
CA SER A 121 7.78 10.05 -37.34
C SER A 121 7.77 10.08 -35.81
N ASP A 122 6.92 10.93 -35.21
CA ASP A 122 6.79 11.01 -33.75
C ASP A 122 6.15 9.74 -33.19
N VAL A 123 5.09 9.27 -33.88
CA VAL A 123 4.40 8.01 -33.54
C VAL A 123 5.35 6.81 -33.64
N ASP A 124 6.08 6.70 -34.77
CA ASP A 124 7.01 5.60 -34.99
C ASP A 124 8.17 5.66 -33.97
N GLY A 125 8.68 6.87 -33.68
CA GLY A 125 9.71 7.10 -32.66
C GLY A 125 9.33 6.60 -31.27
N ILE A 126 8.08 6.82 -30.84
CA ILE A 126 7.57 6.38 -29.54
C ILE A 126 7.51 4.84 -29.42
N VAL A 127 7.15 4.17 -30.51
CA VAL A 127 6.89 2.71 -30.55
C VAL A 127 8.12 1.91 -31.03
N ASN A 128 9.23 2.59 -31.35
CA ASN A 128 10.44 1.94 -31.87
C ASN A 128 11.08 0.98 -30.87
N ASP A 129 11.23 1.36 -29.61
CA ASP A 129 11.89 0.50 -28.61
C ASP A 129 10.91 -0.45 -27.88
N VAL A 130 9.76 -0.75 -28.48
CA VAL A 130 8.86 -1.78 -27.95
C VAL A 130 9.43 -3.14 -28.34
N ASP A 131 9.66 -3.99 -27.36
CA ASP A 131 10.14 -5.35 -27.58
C ASP A 131 9.28 -6.09 -28.63
N GLN A 132 9.91 -6.89 -29.48
CA GLN A 132 9.21 -7.73 -30.46
C GLN A 132 8.48 -8.88 -29.73
N ILE A 133 7.32 -8.57 -29.19
CA ILE A 133 6.43 -9.53 -28.57
C ILE A 133 5.38 -9.93 -29.60
N SER A 134 5.49 -11.15 -30.14
CA SER A 134 4.46 -11.70 -31.02
C SER A 134 3.21 -12.01 -30.20
N SER A 135 2.21 -11.16 -30.33
CA SER A 135 0.95 -11.26 -29.61
C SER A 135 -0.12 -10.53 -30.39
N ILE A 136 -1.17 -11.25 -30.74
CA ILE A 136 -2.27 -10.75 -31.55
C ILE A 136 -3.46 -10.35 -30.66
N THR A 137 -4.14 -9.28 -31.01
CA THR A 137 -5.37 -8.83 -30.33
C THR A 137 -6.49 -9.87 -30.50
N ARG A 138 -6.89 -10.51 -29.39
CA ARG A 138 -8.00 -11.48 -29.36
C ARG A 138 -9.36 -10.83 -29.10
N ILE A 139 -9.34 -9.67 -28.45
CA ILE A 139 -10.54 -8.89 -28.12
C ILE A 139 -10.59 -7.74 -29.12
N PRO A 140 -11.72 -7.53 -29.82
CA PRO A 140 -11.87 -6.40 -30.73
C PRO A 140 -11.71 -5.06 -30.00
N ILE A 141 -10.89 -4.19 -30.57
CA ILE A 141 -10.66 -2.84 -30.08
C ILE A 141 -11.50 -1.89 -30.93
N ILE A 142 -12.32 -1.05 -30.30
CA ILE A 142 -13.06 0.00 -30.99
C ILE A 142 -12.21 1.27 -31.00
N SER A 143 -11.86 1.76 -32.19
CA SER A 143 -11.07 2.99 -32.37
C SER A 143 -11.79 4.21 -31.81
N SER A 144 -11.08 5.02 -31.02
CA SER A 144 -11.60 6.24 -30.38
C SER A 144 -11.97 7.36 -31.36
N SER A 145 -11.43 7.33 -32.58
CA SER A 145 -11.58 8.38 -33.59
C SER A 145 -12.52 8.00 -34.73
N SER A 146 -12.59 6.72 -35.08
CA SER A 146 -13.39 6.23 -36.21
C SER A 146 -14.57 5.36 -35.80
N GLY A 147 -14.58 4.82 -34.58
CA GLY A 147 -15.55 3.80 -34.17
C GLY A 147 -15.37 2.45 -34.86
N ALA A 148 -14.34 2.29 -35.70
CA ALA A 148 -14.07 1.03 -36.39
C ALA A 148 -13.59 -0.04 -35.42
N SER A 149 -14.02 -1.28 -35.67
CA SER A 149 -13.55 -2.45 -34.92
C SER A 149 -12.25 -2.97 -35.52
N ILE A 150 -11.21 -3.04 -34.69
CA ILE A 150 -9.88 -3.48 -35.01
C ILE A 150 -9.65 -4.81 -34.29
N LYS A 151 -9.23 -5.84 -35.02
CA LYS A 151 -8.99 -7.19 -34.49
C LYS A 151 -7.86 -7.85 -35.25
N ASP A 152 -7.32 -8.92 -34.69
CA ASP A 152 -6.32 -9.76 -35.34
C ASP A 152 -5.06 -8.98 -35.79
N ILE A 153 -4.65 -7.97 -35.01
CA ILE A 153 -3.45 -7.16 -35.24
C ILE A 153 -2.37 -7.45 -34.19
N GLU A 154 -1.11 -7.29 -34.59
CA GLU A 154 0.03 -7.45 -33.67
C GLU A 154 0.05 -6.35 -32.60
N PHE A 155 0.60 -6.68 -31.44
CA PHE A 155 0.67 -5.78 -30.28
C PHE A 155 1.32 -4.44 -30.60
N ARG A 156 2.44 -4.47 -31.35
CA ARG A 156 3.16 -3.25 -31.74
C ARG A 156 2.31 -2.36 -32.65
N ASP A 157 1.57 -2.95 -33.59
CA ASP A 157 0.69 -2.20 -34.49
C ASP A 157 -0.52 -1.63 -33.72
N ALA A 158 -1.04 -2.39 -32.75
CA ALA A 158 -2.11 -1.90 -31.86
C ALA A 158 -1.64 -0.70 -31.02
N LEU A 159 -0.42 -0.74 -30.49
CA LEU A 159 0.19 0.39 -29.79
C LEU A 159 0.41 1.57 -30.73
N ARG A 160 0.93 1.34 -31.95
CA ARG A 160 1.13 2.38 -32.95
C ARG A 160 -0.18 3.11 -33.28
N ILE A 161 -1.25 2.36 -33.55
CA ILE A 161 -2.59 2.93 -33.79
C ILE A 161 -3.08 3.72 -32.57
N SER A 162 -2.84 3.22 -31.36
CA SER A 162 -3.25 3.89 -30.12
C SER A 162 -2.48 5.20 -29.89
N VAL A 163 -1.16 5.20 -30.13
CA VAL A 163 -0.30 6.39 -30.04
C VAL A 163 -0.72 7.43 -31.07
N GLU A 164 -0.97 7.01 -32.30
CA GLU A 164 -1.50 7.87 -33.37
C GLU A 164 -2.84 8.49 -32.96
N ALA A 165 -3.74 7.69 -32.37
CA ALA A 165 -5.02 8.19 -31.88
C ALA A 165 -4.86 9.21 -30.74
N CYS A 166 -3.93 9.01 -29.81
CA CYS A 166 -3.64 9.95 -28.73
C CYS A 166 -3.05 11.27 -29.24
N LEU A 167 -2.13 11.21 -30.21
CA LEU A 167 -1.40 12.39 -30.66
C LEU A 167 -2.14 13.15 -31.75
N GLN A 168 -2.74 12.48 -32.72
CA GLN A 168 -3.20 13.12 -33.97
C GLN A 168 -4.71 13.12 -34.15
N GLN A 169 -5.43 12.14 -33.62
CA GLN A 169 -6.83 11.94 -34.01
C GLN A 169 -7.80 12.49 -32.97
N THR A 170 -8.78 13.29 -33.41
CA THR A 170 -9.86 13.79 -32.55
C THR A 170 -10.65 12.64 -31.95
N ILE A 171 -10.93 12.69 -30.65
CA ILE A 171 -11.81 11.72 -29.98
C ILE A 171 -13.25 11.88 -30.49
N ARG A 172 -13.90 10.78 -30.89
CA ARG A 172 -15.26 10.74 -31.44
C ARG A 172 -16.15 9.79 -30.65
N SER A 173 -16.66 10.26 -29.51
CA SER A 173 -17.50 9.45 -28.61
C SER A 173 -18.79 8.97 -29.29
N ASP A 174 -19.30 9.75 -30.24
CA ASP A 174 -20.45 9.42 -31.08
C ASP A 174 -20.18 8.21 -31.99
N LEU A 175 -19.00 8.16 -32.62
CA LEU A 175 -18.60 7.04 -33.48
C LEU A 175 -18.25 5.80 -32.65
N VAL A 176 -17.61 5.98 -31.48
CA VAL A 176 -17.33 4.89 -30.54
C VAL A 176 -18.64 4.25 -30.09
N ALA A 177 -19.64 5.04 -29.70
CA ALA A 177 -20.94 4.53 -29.29
C ALA A 177 -21.62 3.73 -30.41
N ALA A 178 -21.55 4.21 -31.65
CA ALA A 178 -22.08 3.50 -32.82
C ALA A 178 -21.31 2.20 -33.12
N GLY A 179 -19.98 2.21 -33.04
CA GLY A 179 -19.13 1.03 -33.25
C GLY A 179 -19.37 -0.05 -32.20
N VAL A 180 -19.50 0.35 -30.93
CA VAL A 180 -19.88 -0.54 -29.83
C VAL A 180 -21.28 -1.11 -30.07
N ALA A 181 -22.28 -0.27 -30.38
CA ALA A 181 -23.64 -0.73 -30.67
C ALA A 181 -23.68 -1.74 -31.84
N ALA A 182 -22.95 -1.48 -32.93
CA ALA A 182 -22.85 -2.39 -34.07
C ALA A 182 -22.24 -3.75 -33.69
N HIS A 183 -21.23 -3.76 -32.82
CA HIS A 183 -20.64 -5.00 -32.30
C HIS A 183 -21.63 -5.79 -31.43
N LEU A 184 -22.44 -5.08 -30.65
CA LEU A 184 -23.38 -5.66 -29.69
C LEU A 184 -24.66 -6.19 -30.33
N GLN A 185 -25.08 -5.70 -31.49
CA GLN A 185 -26.22 -6.25 -32.24
C GLN A 185 -26.07 -7.76 -32.54
N ALA A 186 -24.84 -8.28 -32.55
CA ALA A 186 -24.55 -9.70 -32.74
C ALA A 186 -24.65 -10.55 -31.44
N THR A 187 -24.87 -9.95 -30.27
CA THR A 187 -24.77 -10.62 -28.96
C THR A 187 -25.98 -10.32 -28.07
N SER A 188 -26.54 -11.33 -27.40
CA SER A 188 -27.82 -11.20 -26.69
C SER A 188 -27.74 -10.65 -25.25
N LEU A 189 -26.58 -10.67 -24.61
CA LEU A 189 -26.34 -10.18 -23.23
C LEU A 189 -24.88 -9.72 -23.10
N PHE A 190 -24.66 -8.50 -22.60
CA PHE A 190 -23.32 -7.95 -22.36
C PHE A 190 -23.34 -7.01 -21.14
N ALA A 191 -22.18 -6.80 -20.52
CA ALA A 191 -21.95 -5.84 -19.46
C ALA A 191 -20.85 -4.86 -19.89
N ILE A 192 -21.01 -3.57 -19.56
CA ILE A 192 -20.00 -2.54 -19.82
C ILE A 192 -19.21 -2.33 -18.51
N HIS A 193 -17.93 -2.66 -18.53
CA HIS A 193 -17.04 -2.40 -17.40
C HIS A 193 -16.22 -1.12 -17.67
N HIS A 194 -16.36 -0.15 -16.78
CA HIS A 194 -15.60 1.09 -16.86
C HIS A 194 -14.28 0.95 -16.10
N ILE A 195 -13.15 1.13 -16.80
CA ILE A 195 -11.79 1.04 -16.22
C ILE A 195 -11.16 2.45 -16.05
N ALA A 196 -11.86 3.52 -16.44
CA ALA A 196 -11.36 4.91 -16.42
C ALA A 196 -12.36 5.92 -15.81
N THR A 197 -11.85 7.11 -15.47
CA THR A 197 -12.58 8.22 -14.81
C THR A 197 -13.67 8.85 -15.71
N ALA A 198 -14.89 8.95 -15.13
CA ALA A 198 -16.07 9.70 -15.60
C ALA A 198 -16.63 9.35 -17.00
N PRO A 199 -17.41 8.26 -17.14
CA PRO A 199 -18.03 7.84 -18.41
C PRO A 199 -19.33 8.59 -18.76
N ASP A 200 -19.43 9.88 -18.43
CA ASP A 200 -20.71 10.62 -18.50
C ASP A 200 -21.29 10.69 -19.92
N GLY A 201 -22.20 9.76 -20.20
CA GLY A 201 -23.03 9.72 -21.40
C GLY A 201 -22.65 8.67 -22.45
N LEU A 202 -21.55 7.92 -22.32
CA LEU A 202 -21.20 6.88 -23.31
C LEU A 202 -22.20 5.71 -23.27
N GLY A 203 -22.57 5.23 -22.07
CA GLY A 203 -23.59 4.18 -21.91
C GLY A 203 -24.94 4.59 -22.51
N SER A 204 -25.38 5.83 -22.23
CA SER A 204 -26.58 6.41 -22.82
C SER A 204 -26.49 6.56 -24.34
N ALA A 205 -25.32 6.91 -24.88
CA ALA A 205 -25.11 7.02 -26.32
C ALA A 205 -25.14 5.65 -27.01
N VAL A 206 -24.54 4.62 -26.40
CA VAL A 206 -24.62 3.23 -26.89
C VAL A 206 -26.06 2.73 -26.86
N GLN A 207 -26.80 2.98 -25.77
CA GLN A 207 -28.22 2.65 -25.65
C GLN A 207 -29.05 3.33 -26.75
N ALA A 208 -28.81 4.62 -27.00
CA ALA A 208 -29.49 5.36 -28.06
C ALA A 208 -29.19 4.78 -29.45
N ALA A 209 -27.96 4.35 -29.72
CA ALA A 209 -27.56 3.72 -30.98
C ALA A 209 -28.13 2.30 -31.17
N LEU A 210 -28.38 1.55 -30.09
CA LEU A 210 -28.98 0.20 -30.12
C LEU A 210 -30.50 0.20 -30.36
N GLY A 211 -31.17 1.35 -30.18
CA GLY A 211 -32.62 1.50 -30.36
C GLY A 211 -33.48 0.81 -29.29
N PRO A 212 -34.82 1.01 -29.33
CA PRO A 212 -35.75 0.59 -28.27
C PRO A 212 -36.00 -0.93 -28.17
N SER A 213 -35.50 -1.73 -29.10
CA SER A 213 -35.74 -3.19 -29.16
C SER A 213 -34.68 -4.03 -28.42
N SER A 214 -33.60 -3.40 -27.94
CA SER A 214 -32.54 -4.11 -27.22
C SER A 214 -32.90 -4.25 -25.74
N LYS A 215 -32.88 -5.50 -25.23
CA LYS A 215 -33.16 -5.83 -23.81
C LYS A 215 -32.31 -4.96 -22.88
N GLN A 216 -32.90 -4.52 -21.76
CA GLN A 216 -32.30 -3.66 -20.73
C GLN A 216 -30.82 -3.96 -20.51
N ILE A 217 -29.97 -2.99 -20.85
CA ILE A 217 -28.55 -3.02 -20.54
C ILE A 217 -28.45 -2.74 -19.04
N ASP A 218 -27.89 -3.66 -18.28
CA ASP A 218 -27.50 -3.38 -16.89
C ASP A 218 -26.24 -2.51 -16.93
N LEU A 219 -26.46 -1.20 -17.07
CA LEU A 219 -25.42 -0.16 -16.94
C LEU A 219 -25.07 0.11 -15.47
N SER A 220 -25.50 -0.75 -14.53
CA SER A 220 -25.13 -0.56 -13.13
C SER A 220 -23.61 -0.60 -12.99
N GLU A 221 -23.08 0.45 -12.36
CA GLU A 221 -21.68 0.60 -11.99
C GLU A 221 -21.30 -0.51 -11.01
N GLN A 222 -21.09 -1.72 -11.52
CA GLN A 222 -20.54 -2.80 -10.71
C GLN A 222 -19.05 -2.56 -10.56
N HIS A 223 -18.71 -1.72 -9.58
CA HIS A 223 -17.42 -1.77 -8.92
C HIS A 223 -17.24 -3.20 -8.46
N GLY A 224 -16.40 -3.96 -9.16
CA GLY A 224 -16.23 -5.40 -8.95
C GLY A 224 -15.82 -5.71 -7.52
N SER A 225 -16.80 -5.92 -6.64
CA SER A 225 -16.58 -6.38 -5.27
C SER A 225 -16.62 -7.90 -5.16
N ASN A 226 -16.86 -8.60 -6.27
CA ASN A 226 -16.73 -10.06 -6.35
C ASN A 226 -15.28 -10.46 -6.65
N ILE A 227 -14.34 -10.01 -5.81
CA ILE A 227 -13.09 -10.74 -5.65
C ILE A 227 -13.46 -11.97 -4.82
N PRO A 228 -13.21 -13.21 -5.27
CA PRO A 228 -13.40 -14.38 -4.44
C PRO A 228 -12.64 -14.16 -3.12
N LYS A 229 -13.33 -14.27 -1.97
CA LYS A 229 -12.77 -14.15 -0.60
C LYS A 229 -11.65 -15.16 -0.26
N SER A 230 -11.02 -15.79 -1.25
CA SER A 230 -10.26 -17.04 -1.12
C SER A 230 -8.85 -17.00 -1.71
N LEU A 231 -8.29 -15.83 -2.01
CA LEU A 231 -6.83 -15.71 -2.14
C LEU A 231 -6.38 -14.86 -0.96
N GLY A 232 -6.07 -15.54 0.16
CA GLY A 232 -5.44 -14.90 1.30
C GLY A 232 -4.27 -14.07 0.79
N LEU A 233 -4.19 -12.82 1.24
CA LEU A 233 -3.05 -11.96 0.95
C LEU A 233 -1.76 -12.76 1.18
N PRO A 234 -0.72 -12.59 0.34
CA PRO A 234 0.57 -13.20 0.60
C PRO A 234 0.96 -12.96 2.07
N LEU A 235 1.45 -14.00 2.76
CA LEU A 235 1.75 -13.95 4.20
C LEU A 235 2.56 -12.70 4.60
N ALA A 236 3.44 -12.23 3.71
CA ALA A 236 4.26 -11.03 3.88
C ALA A 236 3.49 -9.73 4.19
N LYS A 237 2.20 -9.65 3.86
CA LYS A 237 1.34 -8.49 4.15
C LYS A 237 0.08 -8.88 4.92
N SER A 238 0.05 -10.09 5.47
CA SER A 238 -1.05 -10.53 6.32
C SER A 238 -1.00 -9.81 7.67
N LYS A 239 -2.18 -9.55 8.23
CA LYS A 239 -2.29 -9.08 9.62
C LYS A 239 -1.82 -10.18 10.57
N ILE A 240 -1.11 -9.80 11.63
CA ILE A 240 -0.73 -10.70 12.72
C ILE A 240 -1.79 -10.63 13.81
N ALA A 241 -2.36 -11.78 14.16
CA ALA A 241 -3.31 -11.87 15.26
C ALA A 241 -2.54 -12.13 16.56
N ILE A 242 -2.84 -11.34 17.60
CA ILE A 242 -2.42 -11.60 18.97
C ILE A 242 -3.55 -12.41 19.60
N LEU A 243 -3.29 -13.69 19.88
CA LEU A 243 -4.33 -14.61 20.37
C LEU A 243 -4.58 -14.46 21.89
N SER A 244 -3.51 -14.22 22.66
CA SER A 244 -3.54 -14.14 24.12
C SER A 244 -2.32 -13.38 24.64
N MET A 245 -2.34 -13.03 25.92
CA MET A 245 -1.25 -12.39 26.63
C MET A 245 -1.30 -12.70 28.12
N SER A 246 -0.14 -13.04 28.70
CA SER A 246 0.05 -13.12 30.15
C SER A 246 1.33 -12.39 30.55
N GLY A 247 1.33 -11.82 31.75
CA GLY A 247 2.45 -11.05 32.29
C GLY A 247 2.37 -10.93 33.80
N ARG A 248 3.49 -10.52 34.39
CA ARG A 248 3.62 -10.12 35.79
C ARG A 248 4.13 -8.69 35.83
N PHE A 249 3.44 -7.85 36.58
CA PHE A 249 3.72 -6.42 36.68
C PHE A 249 3.75 -5.99 38.15
N PRO A 250 4.38 -4.86 38.48
CA PRO A 250 4.37 -4.31 39.84
C PRO A 250 2.94 -4.17 40.37
N GLN A 251 2.67 -4.71 41.56
CA GLN A 251 1.33 -4.77 42.19
C GLN A 251 0.24 -5.48 41.36
N ALA A 252 0.61 -6.21 40.31
CA ALA A 252 -0.33 -6.80 39.37
C ALA A 252 0.13 -8.20 38.90
N PRO A 253 -0.38 -9.28 39.51
CA PRO A 253 0.00 -10.65 39.16
C PRO A 253 -0.65 -11.16 37.86
N SER A 254 -1.51 -10.38 37.21
CA SER A 254 -2.20 -10.74 35.97
C SER A 254 -2.48 -9.52 35.09
N MET A 255 -2.89 -9.75 33.84
CA MET A 255 -3.28 -8.68 32.92
C MET A 255 -4.49 -7.87 33.42
N ASP A 256 -5.46 -8.51 34.07
CA ASP A 256 -6.62 -7.81 34.65
C ASP A 256 -6.20 -6.90 35.80
N ALA A 257 -5.32 -7.39 36.69
CA ALA A 257 -4.75 -6.58 37.76
C ALA A 257 -3.92 -5.43 37.20
N PHE A 258 -3.17 -5.66 36.12
CA PHE A 258 -2.41 -4.61 35.45
C PHE A 258 -3.33 -3.55 34.83
N TRP A 259 -4.46 -3.97 34.24
CA TRP A 259 -5.46 -3.04 33.77
C TRP A 259 -6.05 -2.19 34.90
N HIS A 260 -6.25 -2.77 36.09
CA HIS A 260 -6.67 -1.99 37.26
C HIS A 260 -5.64 -0.93 37.66
N VAL A 261 -4.34 -1.23 37.62
CA VAL A 261 -3.27 -0.24 37.86
C VAL A 261 -3.36 0.91 36.85
N LEU A 262 -3.45 0.60 35.56
CA LEU A 262 -3.52 1.60 34.48
C LEU A 262 -4.79 2.45 34.57
N LYS A 263 -5.95 1.81 34.69
CA LYS A 263 -7.25 2.48 34.72
C LYS A 263 -7.38 3.45 35.89
N ASN A 264 -6.80 3.11 37.04
CA ASN A 264 -6.87 3.92 38.25
C ASN A 264 -5.70 4.91 38.39
N GLY A 265 -4.74 4.92 37.45
CA GLY A 265 -3.56 5.78 37.52
C GLY A 265 -2.68 5.50 38.75
N ILE A 266 -2.57 4.23 39.16
CA ILE A 266 -1.80 3.85 40.35
C ILE A 266 -0.30 3.92 40.03
N ASP A 267 0.42 4.68 40.85
CA ASP A 267 1.87 4.75 40.81
C ASP A 267 2.48 3.65 41.70
N THR A 268 3.27 2.77 41.08
CA THR A 268 3.85 1.59 41.73
C THR A 268 5.32 1.76 42.12
N HIS A 269 5.90 2.96 42.00
CA HIS A 269 7.29 3.17 42.37
C HIS A 269 7.48 3.09 43.89
N GLU A 270 8.55 2.44 44.30
CA GLU A 270 8.92 2.32 45.70
C GLU A 270 10.42 2.06 45.85
N LEU A 271 10.92 2.18 47.07
CA LEU A 271 12.32 1.86 47.38
C LEU A 271 12.61 0.38 47.14
N ALA A 272 13.84 0.08 46.74
CA ALA A 272 14.28 -1.29 46.50
C ALA A 272 14.00 -2.19 47.71
N LEU A 273 13.44 -3.36 47.39
CA LEU A 273 13.09 -4.35 48.40
C LEU A 273 14.35 -4.86 49.10
N ALA A 274 14.24 -5.14 50.40
CA ALA A 274 15.33 -5.77 51.16
C ALA A 274 15.73 -7.14 50.59
N SER A 275 14.82 -7.82 49.87
CA SER A 275 15.09 -9.06 49.14
C SER A 275 15.93 -8.88 47.88
N ARG A 276 16.17 -7.64 47.43
CA ARG A 276 17.09 -7.31 46.33
C ARG A 276 18.44 -6.85 46.89
N TRP A 277 18.44 -5.75 47.62
CA TRP A 277 19.61 -5.23 48.32
C TRP A 277 19.22 -4.23 49.41
N ASN A 278 20.16 -3.94 50.32
CA ASN A 278 19.93 -2.97 51.39
C ASN A 278 20.20 -1.54 50.90
N THR A 279 19.13 -0.77 50.71
CA THR A 279 19.18 0.64 50.25
C THR A 279 20.02 1.54 51.15
N ARG A 280 20.08 1.29 52.46
CA ARG A 280 20.90 2.10 53.40
C ARG A 280 22.40 2.04 53.11
N THR A 281 22.85 1.00 52.43
CA THR A 281 24.26 0.76 52.12
C THR A 281 24.61 1.07 50.67
N HIS A 282 23.62 1.04 49.77
CA HIS A 282 23.83 1.15 48.32
C HIS A 282 23.28 2.47 47.73
N VAL A 283 22.52 3.24 48.49
CA VAL A 283 22.01 4.57 48.08
C VAL A 283 22.73 5.64 48.88
N GLY A 284 23.51 6.46 48.20
CA GLY A 284 24.30 7.53 48.80
C GLY A 284 23.60 8.88 48.77
N ASP A 285 24.07 9.80 49.63
CA ASP A 285 23.57 11.17 49.67
C ASP A 285 24.02 11.96 48.43
N VAL A 286 23.05 12.34 47.59
CA VAL A 286 23.27 13.08 46.34
C VAL A 286 23.75 14.51 46.55
N SER A 287 23.75 15.03 47.79
CA SER A 287 24.34 16.32 48.13
C SER A 287 25.87 16.30 48.21
N LEU A 288 26.48 15.11 48.25
CA LEU A 288 27.93 14.93 48.26
C LEU A 288 28.54 15.27 46.89
N LYS A 289 29.76 15.84 46.89
CA LYS A 289 30.50 16.18 45.66
C LYS A 289 30.79 14.97 44.77
N SER A 290 30.89 13.78 45.36
CA SER A 290 30.99 12.50 44.67
C SER A 290 30.42 11.39 45.55
N LEU A 291 29.71 10.46 44.92
CA LEU A 291 29.18 9.27 45.59
C LEU A 291 30.29 8.23 45.77
N PRO A 292 30.29 7.46 46.88
CA PRO A 292 31.19 6.31 47.03
C PRO A 292 31.04 5.29 45.89
N LYS A 293 32.10 4.53 45.62
CA LYS A 293 32.08 3.45 44.61
C LYS A 293 30.96 2.44 44.93
N ASN A 294 30.27 1.95 43.89
CA ASN A 294 29.16 1.01 43.97
C ASN A 294 27.93 1.52 44.76
N THR A 295 27.78 2.85 44.88
CA THR A 295 26.55 3.47 45.39
C THR A 295 25.87 4.30 44.29
N SER A 296 24.55 4.36 44.32
CA SER A 296 23.74 5.15 43.39
C SER A 296 23.07 6.32 44.11
N GLY A 297 22.65 7.33 43.35
CA GLY A 297 21.85 8.45 43.88
C GLY A 297 20.36 8.15 44.06
N THR A 298 19.92 6.95 43.66
CA THR A 298 18.52 6.53 43.77
C THR A 298 18.41 5.04 44.05
N GLY A 299 17.45 4.66 44.89
CA GLY A 299 17.05 3.28 45.14
C GLY A 299 15.62 2.99 44.72
N PHE A 300 14.97 3.88 43.95
CA PHE A 300 13.58 3.70 43.52
C PHE A 300 13.48 2.81 42.29
N GLY A 301 12.42 2.02 42.23
CA GLY A 301 12.05 1.20 41.09
C GLY A 301 10.61 0.68 41.24
N CYS A 302 10.13 -0.08 40.25
CA CYS A 302 8.86 -0.77 40.33
C CYS A 302 9.14 -2.28 40.33
N TRP A 303 8.79 -2.97 41.42
CA TRP A 303 9.32 -4.29 41.70
C TRP A 303 8.27 -5.38 41.58
N LEU A 304 8.72 -6.57 41.18
CA LEU A 304 7.95 -7.80 41.31
C LEU A 304 8.25 -8.43 42.66
N HIS A 305 7.37 -8.27 43.65
CA HIS A 305 7.55 -8.86 44.98
C HIS A 305 7.63 -10.39 44.92
N ASP A 306 6.78 -10.99 44.09
CA ASP A 306 6.62 -12.43 43.95
C ASP A 306 7.50 -13.04 42.84
N ALA A 307 8.58 -12.37 42.43
CA ALA A 307 9.46 -12.86 41.36
C ALA A 307 10.07 -14.25 41.65
N ALA A 308 10.15 -14.64 42.92
CA ALA A 308 10.67 -15.94 43.33
C ALA A 308 9.64 -17.08 43.24
N GLN A 309 8.34 -16.77 43.13
CA GLN A 309 7.29 -17.80 43.10
C GLN A 309 7.34 -18.57 41.77
N PHE A 310 7.44 -19.89 41.87
CA PHE A 310 7.55 -20.77 40.70
C PHE A 310 7.11 -22.20 41.04
N ASP A 311 6.37 -22.84 40.12
CA ASP A 311 6.02 -24.26 40.23
C ASP A 311 7.10 -25.12 39.56
N ALA A 312 8.14 -25.45 40.32
CA ALA A 312 9.24 -26.27 39.84
C ALA A 312 8.78 -27.66 39.36
N ARG A 313 7.73 -28.23 39.96
CA ARG A 313 7.26 -29.58 39.62
C ARG A 313 6.57 -29.60 38.26
N TYR A 314 5.76 -28.58 37.97
CA TYR A 314 5.10 -28.45 36.67
C TYR A 314 6.12 -28.44 35.51
N PHE A 315 7.24 -27.75 35.70
CA PHE A 315 8.32 -27.65 34.71
C PHE A 315 9.42 -28.71 34.87
N ASN A 316 9.20 -29.76 35.66
CA ASN A 316 10.16 -30.85 35.90
C ASN A 316 11.54 -30.40 36.43
N MET A 317 11.61 -29.28 37.15
CA MET A 317 12.83 -28.81 37.81
C MET A 317 12.93 -29.37 39.23
N SER A 318 14.12 -29.78 39.63
CA SER A 318 14.36 -30.22 41.00
C SER A 318 14.35 -29.03 42.00
N PRO A 319 14.02 -29.23 43.29
CA PRO A 319 14.13 -28.19 44.30
C PRO A 319 15.55 -27.61 44.47
N ARG A 320 16.58 -28.35 44.02
CA ARG A 320 17.98 -27.90 44.02
C ARG A 320 18.31 -27.02 42.81
N GLU A 321 17.65 -27.27 41.68
CA GLU A 321 17.84 -26.54 40.43
C GLU A 321 17.08 -25.22 40.43
N ALA A 322 15.81 -25.21 40.86
CA ALA A 322 14.95 -24.04 40.75
C ALA A 322 15.53 -22.73 41.37
N PRO A 323 16.26 -22.74 42.49
CA PRO A 323 16.92 -21.54 43.03
C PRO A 323 18.07 -21.02 42.16
N GLN A 324 18.71 -21.87 41.37
CA GLN A 324 19.81 -21.48 40.47
C GLN A 324 19.29 -20.83 39.17
N VAL A 325 18.01 -21.02 38.86
CA VAL A 325 17.37 -20.48 37.64
C VAL A 325 16.89 -19.04 37.86
N ASP A 326 17.28 -18.17 36.94
CA ASP A 326 16.91 -16.76 36.91
C ASP A 326 15.38 -16.61 36.99
N PRO A 327 14.85 -15.78 37.90
CA PRO A 327 13.45 -15.40 37.94
C PRO A 327 12.86 -15.01 36.56
N ALA A 328 13.63 -14.37 35.68
CA ALA A 328 13.19 -14.03 34.32
C ALA A 328 12.84 -15.27 33.51
N GLN A 329 13.68 -16.32 33.54
CA GLN A 329 13.42 -17.60 32.89
C GLN A 329 12.18 -18.29 33.47
N ARG A 330 12.06 -18.29 34.80
CA ARG A 330 10.93 -18.91 35.52
C ARG A 330 9.60 -18.21 35.22
N ILE A 331 9.58 -16.89 35.24
CA ILE A 331 8.40 -16.09 34.89
C ILE A 331 8.04 -16.28 33.42
N ALA A 332 9.03 -16.33 32.51
CA ALA A 332 8.79 -16.55 31.09
C ALA A 332 8.14 -17.92 30.82
N LEU A 333 8.57 -18.97 31.52
CA LEU A 333 7.95 -20.30 31.44
C LEU A 333 6.48 -20.28 31.90
N LEU A 334 6.20 -19.60 33.02
CA LEU A 334 4.84 -19.45 33.54
C LEU A 334 3.95 -18.68 32.57
N THR A 335 4.36 -17.47 32.16
CA THR A 335 3.52 -16.60 31.33
C THR A 335 3.34 -17.13 29.92
N ALA A 336 4.36 -17.80 29.35
CA ALA A 336 4.22 -18.48 28.06
C ALA A 336 3.18 -19.61 28.13
N THR A 337 3.21 -20.41 29.20
CA THR A 337 2.25 -21.51 29.40
C THR A 337 0.83 -20.97 29.57
N GLU A 338 0.64 -19.99 30.45
CA GLU A 338 -0.66 -19.33 30.68
C GLU A 338 -1.24 -18.74 29.38
N ALA A 339 -0.40 -18.08 28.58
CA ALA A 339 -0.82 -17.51 27.31
C ALA A 339 -1.21 -18.60 26.30
N LEU A 340 -0.45 -19.69 26.20
CA LEU A 340 -0.77 -20.80 25.30
C LEU A 340 -2.09 -21.49 25.68
N GLU A 341 -2.31 -21.70 26.98
CA GLU A 341 -3.57 -22.24 27.50
C GLU A 341 -4.75 -21.31 27.22
N GLN A 342 -4.60 -20.00 27.47
CA GLN A 342 -5.62 -19.00 27.20
C GLN A 342 -5.99 -18.93 25.70
N ALA A 343 -5.01 -19.15 24.81
CA ALA A 343 -5.23 -19.22 23.36
C ALA A 343 -5.78 -20.58 22.88
N GLY A 344 -5.94 -21.58 23.74
CA GLY A 344 -6.40 -22.92 23.36
C GLY A 344 -5.43 -23.64 22.42
N ILE A 345 -4.14 -23.36 22.54
CA ILE A 345 -3.08 -23.94 21.72
C ILE A 345 -2.65 -25.26 22.33
N VAL A 346 -2.81 -26.34 21.55
CA VAL A 346 -2.34 -27.67 21.89
C VAL A 346 -1.31 -28.10 20.83
N PRO A 347 -0.08 -28.47 21.22
CA PRO A 347 0.96 -28.90 20.29
C PRO A 347 0.49 -30.05 19.38
N GLY A 348 0.69 -29.92 18.07
CA GLY A 348 0.33 -30.92 17.07
C GLY A 348 -1.15 -31.01 16.70
N ARG A 349 -2.04 -30.26 17.37
CA ARG A 349 -3.50 -30.34 17.13
C ARG A 349 -3.96 -29.82 15.77
N THR A 350 -3.32 -28.78 15.23
CA THR A 350 -3.66 -28.18 13.93
C THR A 350 -2.42 -27.97 13.08
N SER A 351 -2.59 -27.65 11.79
CA SER A 351 -1.45 -27.33 10.92
C SER A 351 -0.63 -26.14 11.43
N SER A 352 -1.23 -25.15 12.10
CA SER A 352 -0.50 -24.00 12.64
C SER A 352 0.16 -24.28 14.00
N THR A 353 -0.23 -25.34 14.70
CA THR A 353 0.33 -25.71 16.01
C THR A 353 1.27 -26.91 15.94
N GLN A 354 1.73 -27.29 14.75
CA GLN A 354 2.81 -28.27 14.61
C GLN A 354 4.09 -27.73 15.27
N LYS A 355 4.85 -28.61 15.92
CA LYS A 355 6.00 -28.21 16.75
C LYS A 355 7.10 -27.52 15.93
N ASP A 356 7.28 -27.91 14.67
CA ASP A 356 8.21 -27.33 13.70
C ASP A 356 7.78 -25.95 13.17
N ARG A 357 6.57 -25.51 13.51
CA ARG A 357 5.99 -24.24 13.06
C ARG A 357 5.84 -23.19 14.16
N VAL A 358 6.27 -23.49 15.37
CA VAL A 358 6.22 -22.58 16.52
C VAL A 358 7.62 -22.00 16.75
N GLY A 359 7.75 -20.69 16.60
CA GLY A 359 8.97 -19.95 16.97
C GLY A 359 8.78 -19.24 18.31
N VAL A 360 9.87 -19.12 19.07
CA VAL A 360 9.91 -18.40 20.36
C VAL A 360 10.86 -17.22 20.24
N TYR A 361 10.40 -16.05 20.70
CA TYR A 361 11.20 -14.83 20.74
C TYR A 361 11.06 -14.19 22.12
N PHE A 362 12.18 -13.73 22.68
CA PHE A 362 12.26 -13.14 24.02
C PHE A 362 13.29 -12.00 24.01
N GLY A 363 13.07 -10.96 24.80
CA GLY A 363 13.96 -9.80 24.89
C GLY A 363 14.54 -9.70 26.29
N SER A 364 15.87 -9.83 26.41
CA SER A 364 16.55 -9.76 27.70
C SER A 364 17.89 -9.02 27.56
N THR A 365 18.06 -7.97 28.36
CA THR A 365 19.25 -7.11 28.32
C THR A 365 20.29 -7.55 29.36
N SER A 366 19.85 -8.07 30.50
CA SER A 366 20.71 -8.36 31.64
C SER A 366 20.50 -9.78 32.17
N ASN A 367 21.42 -10.23 33.02
CA ASN A 367 21.45 -11.56 33.61
C ASN A 367 21.93 -11.48 35.06
N ASP A 368 21.37 -10.52 35.80
CA ASP A 368 21.75 -10.11 37.15
C ASP A 368 21.77 -11.28 38.14
N TRP A 369 20.88 -12.27 37.95
CA TRP A 369 20.82 -13.46 38.81
C TRP A 369 22.14 -14.24 38.77
N MET A 370 22.73 -14.37 37.57
CA MET A 370 24.03 -15.03 37.40
C MET A 370 25.15 -14.22 38.05
N GLU A 371 25.09 -12.89 38.02
CA GLU A 371 26.16 -12.03 38.48
C GLU A 371 26.19 -11.84 40.00
N THR A 372 25.01 -11.74 40.63
CA THR A 372 24.89 -11.29 42.02
C THR A 372 24.29 -12.34 42.94
N ASN A 373 23.50 -13.29 42.42
CA ASN A 373 22.82 -14.29 43.24
C ASN A 373 23.51 -15.65 43.16
N SER A 374 23.43 -16.35 42.02
CA SER A 374 24.02 -17.69 41.89
C SER A 374 25.55 -17.69 41.89
N ALA A 375 26.19 -16.57 41.52
CA ALA A 375 27.65 -16.43 41.62
C ALA A 375 28.19 -16.50 43.05
N GLN A 376 27.32 -16.34 44.08
CA GLN A 376 27.74 -16.49 45.47
C GLN A 376 28.08 -17.94 45.83
N ASP A 377 27.48 -18.92 45.14
CA ASP A 377 27.75 -20.35 45.30
C ASP A 377 27.49 -21.08 43.97
N ILE A 378 28.55 -21.19 43.17
CA ILE A 378 28.48 -21.75 41.81
C ILE A 378 28.26 -23.25 41.88
N ASP A 379 27.13 -23.72 41.34
CA ASP A 379 26.80 -25.15 41.20
C ASP A 379 26.58 -25.51 39.70
N THR A 380 26.30 -26.78 39.45
CA THR A 380 26.02 -27.43 38.16
C THR A 380 25.01 -26.66 37.30
N TYR A 381 24.02 -26.01 37.90
CA TYR A 381 22.95 -25.28 37.20
C TYR A 381 23.25 -23.79 36.98
N PHE A 382 24.46 -23.31 37.33
CA PHE A 382 24.83 -21.89 37.20
C PHE A 382 24.69 -21.36 35.77
N ILE A 383 25.26 -22.06 34.79
CA ILE A 383 25.22 -21.64 33.38
C ILE A 383 23.81 -21.81 32.78
N PRO A 384 23.15 -22.98 32.87
CA PRO A 384 21.80 -23.15 32.32
C PRO A 384 20.78 -22.21 32.98
N GLY A 385 20.90 -21.99 34.30
CA GLY A 385 19.97 -21.17 35.06
C GLY A 385 20.14 -19.66 34.87
N GLY A 386 21.34 -19.17 34.50
CA GLY A 386 21.59 -17.74 34.37
C GLY A 386 21.79 -17.23 32.94
N ASN A 387 22.06 -18.10 31.97
CA ASN A 387 22.42 -17.65 30.62
C ASN A 387 21.16 -17.30 29.80
N ARG A 388 21.15 -16.12 29.16
CA ARG A 388 19.96 -15.59 28.44
C ARG A 388 19.47 -16.49 27.31
N ALA A 389 20.36 -17.23 26.63
CA ALA A 389 19.94 -18.18 25.60
C ALA A 389 19.00 -19.28 26.16
N CYS A 390 19.14 -19.63 27.44
CA CYS A 390 18.34 -20.66 28.09
C CYS A 390 16.90 -20.21 28.37
N GLU A 391 16.62 -18.90 28.37
CA GLU A 391 15.25 -18.35 28.40
C GLU A 391 14.41 -18.89 27.23
N PHE A 392 15.01 -18.97 26.03
CA PHE A 392 14.36 -19.46 24.82
C PHE A 392 14.28 -20.98 24.77
N ILE A 393 15.41 -21.64 25.08
CA ILE A 393 15.55 -23.09 24.97
C ILE A 393 14.56 -23.78 25.91
N SER A 394 14.36 -23.26 27.12
CA SER A 394 13.46 -23.85 28.12
C SER A 394 11.99 -23.79 27.70
N ILE A 395 11.56 -22.74 27.00
CA ILE A 395 10.17 -22.62 26.48
C ILE A 395 9.96 -23.56 25.29
N SER A 396 10.97 -23.69 24.42
CA SER A 396 10.92 -24.57 23.25
C SER A 396 10.89 -26.06 23.66
N SER A 397 11.69 -26.45 24.65
CA SER A 397 11.74 -27.84 25.16
C SER A 397 10.47 -28.23 25.92
N SER A 398 9.94 -27.35 26.77
CA SER A 398 8.70 -27.59 27.53
C SER A 398 7.50 -27.89 26.62
N ASN A 399 7.34 -27.15 25.51
CA ASN A 399 6.20 -27.31 24.59
C ASN A 399 6.32 -28.46 23.58
N SER A 400 7.52 -29.04 23.44
CA SER A 400 7.74 -30.13 22.48
C SER A 400 7.58 -31.52 23.10
N GLY A 401 7.25 -31.65 24.39
CA GLY A 401 7.21 -32.95 25.09
C GLY A 401 8.56 -33.67 25.08
N LEU A 402 9.62 -32.96 24.67
CA LEU A 402 11.01 -33.36 24.82
C LEU A 402 11.37 -32.98 26.25
N LEU A 403 11.20 -33.98 27.10
CA LEU A 403 11.74 -34.15 28.44
C LEU A 403 12.86 -33.14 28.77
N TYR A 404 12.70 -32.46 29.91
CA TYR A 404 13.72 -31.67 30.60
C TYR A 404 14.97 -32.50 31.02
N LEU A 405 15.11 -33.74 30.53
CA LEU A 405 16.21 -34.65 30.77
C LEU A 405 17.13 -34.67 29.54
N GLY A 406 18.00 -33.67 29.39
CA GLY A 406 19.09 -33.75 28.41
C GLY A 406 19.80 -32.46 28.00
N ASN A 407 19.22 -31.28 28.20
CA ASN A 407 19.73 -30.06 27.54
C ASN A 407 20.82 -29.31 28.31
N THR A 408 21.37 -29.88 29.38
CA THR A 408 22.67 -29.42 29.90
C THR A 408 23.76 -29.57 28.86
N LEU A 409 23.64 -30.45 27.84
CA LEU A 409 24.63 -30.66 26.78
C LEU A 409 24.50 -29.71 25.56
N ASP A 410 23.29 -29.29 25.17
CA ASP A 410 23.08 -28.43 24.00
C ASP A 410 23.51 -26.96 24.22
N CYS A 411 23.63 -26.53 25.48
CA CYS A 411 24.28 -25.25 25.81
C CYS A 411 25.80 -25.28 25.55
N TYR A 412 26.42 -26.47 25.53
CA TYR A 412 27.85 -26.62 25.24
C TYR A 412 28.16 -26.86 23.75
N SER A 413 27.19 -27.30 22.93
CA SER A 413 27.48 -27.69 21.53
C SER A 413 27.59 -26.51 20.55
N ASN A 414 27.27 -25.28 20.97
CA ASN A 414 27.39 -24.08 20.13
C ASN A 414 28.69 -23.29 20.36
N TYR A 415 29.58 -23.80 21.21
CA TYR A 415 30.95 -23.30 21.37
C TYR A 415 31.94 -24.46 21.21
N SER A 416 32.13 -24.92 19.97
CA SER A 416 33.25 -25.77 19.54
C SER A 416 33.65 -25.40 18.13
#